data_AF-A0A521YWG3-F1
#
_entry.id   AF-A0A521YWG3-F1
#
_cell.length_a   1.000
_cell.length_b   1.000
_cell.length_c   1.000
_cell.angle_alpha   90.00
_cell.angle_beta   90.00
_cell.angle_gamma   90.00
#
_symmetry.space_group_name_H-M   'P 1'
#
loop_
_entity.id
_entity.type
_entity.pdbx_description
1 polymer ?
#
loop_
_entity_poly.entity_id
_entity_poly.type
_entity_poly.pdbx_seq_one_letter_code
_entity_poly.pdbx_strand_id
1 'polypeptide(L)' 'MSLQTPPRPIRFDVFGRRVVVERRDGGWVAFYPGNDGKRRPADFVIPPDVADEELGQYLADLFHEAWSPRHPEVLRSDD' A
#
# COMPACT_ATOMS: atom_id res chain seq x y z
N MET A 1 7.85 -3.91 -29.83
CA MET A 1 6.93 -4.43 -28.80
C MET A 1 7.65 -4.37 -27.47
N SER A 2 7.44 -3.32 -26.69
CA SER A 2 8.06 -3.20 -25.37
C SER A 2 7.32 -4.12 -24.40
N LEU A 3 8.04 -5.05 -23.79
CA LEU A 3 7.54 -5.80 -22.63
C LEU A 3 7.40 -4.78 -21.50
N GLN A 4 6.21 -4.22 -21.31
CA GLN A 4 5.92 -3.42 -20.13
C GLN A 4 5.91 -4.41 -18.96
N THR A 5 6.97 -4.38 -18.15
CA THR A 5 7.04 -5.15 -16.91
C THR A 5 5.74 -4.91 -16.15
N PRO A 6 4.98 -5.96 -15.77
CA PRO A 6 3.76 -5.75 -15.01
C PRO A 6 4.09 -4.94 -13.75
N PRO A 7 3.27 -3.95 -13.38
CA PRO A 7 3.53 -3.15 -12.19
C PRO A 7 3.67 -4.09 -11.01
N ARG A 8 4.81 -3.99 -10.31
CA ARG A 8 5.06 -4.82 -9.14
C ARG A 8 4.18 -4.33 -7.98
N PRO A 9 3.73 -5.22 -7.09
CA PRO A 9 3.06 -4.81 -5.86
C PRO A 9 3.93 -3.83 -5.08
N ILE A 10 3.33 -2.75 -4.60
CA ILE A 10 3.99 -1.74 -3.77
C ILE A 10 3.67 -2.07 -2.32
N ARG A 11 4.70 -2.15 -1.47
CA ARG A 11 4.52 -2.52 -0.06
C ARG A 11 4.78 -1.33 0.84
N PHE A 12 3.97 -1.21 1.87
CA PHE A 12 4.07 -0.17 2.88
C PHE A 12 4.08 -0.78 4.28
N ASP A 13 4.90 -0.22 5.16
CA ASP A 13 4.65 -0.22 6.58
C ASP A 13 3.84 1.04 6.90
N VAL A 14 2.57 0.87 7.26
CA VAL A 14 1.66 1.97 7.62
C VAL A 14 1.58 2.01 9.13
N PHE A 15 2.41 2.83 9.76
CA PHE A 15 2.49 2.97 11.21
C PHE A 15 2.60 1.62 11.97
N GLY A 16 3.45 0.71 11.49
CA GLY A 16 3.67 -0.63 12.04
C GLY A 16 2.77 -1.72 11.46
N ARG A 17 1.86 -1.38 10.53
CA ARG A 17 0.97 -2.34 9.85
C ARG A 17 1.37 -2.51 8.40
N ARG A 18 1.72 -3.74 8.01
CA ARG A 18 2.04 -4.07 6.61
C ARG A 18 0.82 -3.98 5.69
N VAL A 19 0.96 -3.27 4.58
CA VAL A 19 -0.03 -3.12 3.51
C VAL A 19 0.63 -3.38 2.16
N VAL A 20 -0.05 -4.10 1.27
CA VAL A 20 0.38 -4.32 -0.11
C VAL A 20 -0.65 -3.67 -1.04
N VAL A 21 -0.21 -2.83 -1.96
CA VAL A 21 -1.04 -2.13 -2.93
C VAL A 21 -0.66 -2.59 -4.34
N GLU A 22 -1.66 -2.93 -5.14
CA GLU A 22 -1.48 -3.36 -6.53
C GLU A 22 -2.36 -2.54 -7.47
N ARG A 23 -1.83 -2.22 -8.65
CA ARG A 23 -2.63 -1.65 -9.73
C ARG A 23 -3.43 -2.76 -10.41
N ARG A 24 -4.76 -2.64 -10.43
CA ARG A 24 -5.67 -3.59 -11.12
C ARG A 24 -6.82 -2.85 -11.78
N ASP A 25 -7.11 -3.18 -13.03
CA ASP A 25 -8.26 -2.65 -13.81
C ASP A 25 -8.42 -1.12 -13.77
N GLY A 26 -7.29 -0.40 -13.81
CA GLY A 26 -7.28 1.08 -13.78
C GLY A 26 -7.37 1.70 -12.38
N GLY A 27 -7.50 0.92 -11.33
CA GLY A 27 -7.51 1.37 -9.94
C GLY A 27 -6.50 0.67 -9.05
N TRP A 28 -6.63 0.93 -7.75
CA TRP A 28 -5.78 0.38 -6.70
C TRP A 28 -6.53 -0.66 -5.87
N VAL A 29 -5.86 -1.77 -5.57
CA VAL A 29 -6.36 -2.79 -4.66
C VAL A 29 -5.35 -2.99 -3.54
N ALA A 30 -5.80 -2.83 -2.30
CA ALA A 30 -4.97 -2.98 -1.12
C ALA A 30 -5.25 -4.32 -0.40
N PHE A 31 -4.21 -4.90 0.18
CA PHE A 31 -4.26 -6.14 0.92
C PHE A 31 -3.44 -6.03 2.21
N TYR A 32 -3.83 -6.78 3.22
CA TYR A 32 -2.96 -7.08 4.36
C TYR A 32 -2.33 -8.47 4.16
N PRO A 33 -0.99 -8.57 4.15
CA PRO A 33 -0.30 -9.85 4.04
C PRO A 33 -0.44 -10.65 5.34
N GLY A 34 -0.72 -11.94 5.23
CA GLY A 34 -0.69 -12.91 6.33
C GLY A 34 0.67 -13.62 6.41
N ASN A 35 0.91 -14.33 7.51
CA ASN A 35 2.19 -15.02 7.76
C ASN A 35 2.37 -16.31 6.94
N ASP A 36 1.31 -16.83 6.32
CA ASP A 36 1.28 -18.08 5.55
C ASP A 36 1.23 -17.85 4.03
N GLY A 37 1.60 -16.64 3.58
CA GLY A 37 1.53 -16.24 2.17
C GLY A 37 0.11 -15.89 1.70
N LYS A 38 -0.91 -16.04 2.55
CA LYS A 38 -2.26 -15.56 2.24
C LYS A 38 -2.32 -14.03 2.31
N ARG A 39 -3.31 -13.47 1.62
CA ARG A 39 -3.61 -12.04 1.65
C ARG A 39 -5.09 -11.86 1.92
N ARG A 40 -5.43 -10.94 2.81
CA ARG A 40 -6.81 -10.49 2.99
C ARG A 40 -6.99 -9.14 2.31
N PRO A 41 -8.12 -8.88 1.63
CA PRO A 41 -8.45 -7.54 1.16
C PRO A 41 -8.38 -6.53 2.31
N ALA A 42 -7.92 -5.33 2.00
CA ALA A 42 -8.02 -4.24 2.94
C ALA A 42 -9.44 -3.70 3.03
N ASP A 43 -9.77 -3.12 4.17
CA ASP A 43 -11.07 -2.55 4.51
C ASP A 43 -11.20 -1.06 4.10
N PHE A 44 -10.33 -0.61 3.19
CA PHE A 44 -10.33 0.75 2.66
C PHE A 44 -10.11 0.76 1.15
N VAL A 45 -10.46 1.89 0.52
CA VAL A 45 -10.30 2.13 -0.92
C VAL A 45 -9.25 3.21 -1.13
N ILE A 46 -8.50 3.10 -2.24
CA ILE A 46 -7.59 4.15 -2.71
C ILE A 46 -8.18 4.68 -4.03
N PRO A 47 -8.42 6.00 -4.17
CA PRO A 47 -8.91 6.59 -5.41
C PRO A 47 -7.97 6.27 -6.59
N PRO A 48 -8.50 5.94 -7.79
CA PRO A 48 -7.69 5.47 -8.92
C PRO A 48 -6.74 6.53 -9.51
N ASP A 49 -6.97 7.80 -9.18
CA ASP A 49 -6.22 8.98 -9.58
C ASP A 49 -5.01 9.29 -8.67
N VAL A 50 -4.89 8.63 -7.50
CA VAL A 50 -3.69 8.73 -6.66
C VAL A 50 -2.49 8.16 -7.42
N ALA A 51 -1.43 8.96 -7.57
CA ALA A 51 -0.20 8.50 -8.21
C ALA A 51 0.59 7.53 -7.34
N ASP A 52 1.42 6.69 -7.97
CA ASP A 52 2.25 5.68 -7.28
C ASP A 52 3.17 6.30 -6.20
N GLU A 53 3.62 7.54 -6.42
CA GLU A 53 4.47 8.31 -5.51
C GLU A 53 3.68 8.91 -4.33
N GLU A 54 2.38 9.17 -4.54
CA GLU A 54 1.48 9.78 -3.56
C GLU A 54 0.83 8.75 -2.63
N LEU A 55 0.88 7.45 -2.96
CA LEU A 55 0.33 6.36 -2.16
C LEU A 55 0.80 6.40 -0.69
N GLY A 56 2.07 6.72 -0.44
CA GLY A 56 2.59 6.82 0.92
C GLY A 56 1.92 7.93 1.72
N GLN A 57 1.78 9.12 1.11
CA GLN A 57 1.10 10.26 1.72
C GLN A 57 -0.39 9.97 1.94
N TYR A 58 -1.06 9.40 0.93
CA TYR A 58 -2.47 9.00 1.04
C TYR A 58 -2.70 8.05 2.23
N LEU A 59 -1.83 7.04 2.39
CA LEU A 59 -1.91 6.09 3.50
C LEU A 59 -1.60 6.76 4.85
N ALA A 60 -0.66 7.71 4.89
CA ALA A 60 -0.35 8.47 6.10
C ALA A 60 -1.55 9.31 6.56
N ASP A 61 -2.21 10.01 5.63
CA ASP A 61 -3.39 10.84 5.92
C ASP A 61 -4.59 9.99 6.33
N LEU A 62 -4.82 8.86 5.63
CA LEU A 62 -5.92 7.94 5.93
C LEU A 62 -5.79 7.30 7.31
N PHE A 63 -4.57 6.97 7.73
CA PHE A 63 -4.30 6.24 8.97
C PHE A 63 -3.61 7.08 10.06
N HIS A 64 -3.68 8.41 10.01
CA HIS A 64 -2.95 9.29 10.93
C HIS A 64 -3.20 9.01 12.42
N GLU A 65 -4.38 8.48 12.77
CA GLU A 65 -4.73 8.08 14.14
C GLU A 65 -3.91 6.89 14.67
N ALA A 66 -3.30 6.09 13.78
CA ALA A 66 -2.41 4.99 14.15
C ALA A 66 -0.96 5.45 14.42
N TRP A 67 -0.67 6.74 14.21
CA TRP A 67 0.65 7.31 14.48
C TRP A 67 1.06 7.13 15.95
N SER A 68 2.33 6.82 16.17
CA SER A 68 2.90 6.80 17.52
C SER A 68 4.41 7.08 17.49
N PRO A 69 5.04 7.44 18.61
CA PRO A 69 6.50 7.58 18.67
C PRO A 69 7.29 6.34 18.25
N ARG A 70 6.69 5.13 18.31
CA ARG A 70 7.33 3.88 17.87
C ARG A 70 7.18 3.63 16.36
N HIS A 71 6.16 4.21 15.75
CA HIS A 71 5.86 4.10 14.33
C HIS A 71 5.48 5.49 13.83
N PRO A 72 6.48 6.37 13.59
CA PRO A 72 6.24 7.79 13.38
C PRO A 72 5.83 8.14 11.94
N GLU A 73 5.92 7.20 11.00
CA GLU A 73 5.76 7.45 9.58
C GLU A 73 5.25 6.22 8.82
N VAL A 74 4.84 6.45 7.57
CA VAL A 74 4.53 5.40 6.59
C VAL A 74 5.75 5.19 5.71
N LEU A 75 6.27 3.96 5.66
CA LEU A 75 7.48 3.61 4.92
C LEU A 75 7.14 2.75 3.71
N ARG A 76 7.61 3.13 2.52
CA ARG A 76 7.62 2.25 1.35
C ARG A 76 8.74 1.22 1.50
N SER A 77 8.45 -0.04 1.14
CA SER A 77 9.40 -1.15 1.23
C SER A 77 9.52 -1.90 -0.10
N ASP A 78 10.73 -2.36 -0.41
CA ASP A 78 11.09 -3.07 -1.64
C ASP A 78 11.13 -4.61 -1.49
N ASP A 79 10.90 -5.14 -0.27
CA ASP A 79 10.85 -6.60 0.03
C ASP A 79 9.79 -7.34 -0.80
#